data_AF-A0A1G2PV05-F1
#
_entry.id   AF-A0A1G2PV05-F1
#
_cell.length_a   1.000
_cell.length_b   1.000
_cell.length_c   1.000
_cell.angle_alpha   90.00
_cell.angle_beta   90.00
_cell.angle_gamma   90.00
#
_symmetry.space_group_name_H-M   'P 1'
#
loop_
_entity.id
_entity.type
_entity.pdbx_description
1 polymer ?
#
loop_
_entity_poly.entity_id
_entity_poly.type
_entity_poly.pdbx_seq_one_letter_code
_entity_poly.pdbx_strand_id
1 'polypeptide(L)'
;MKRKLYRFAALTTVIVLLTTFINTDSINAHINSKYPWVHVTIQKETNRTESKDWIKALDEALDTLPSHIVTSIKSKNGLNITLTVESNEKWSGQAYPDLTTGIYFNEQPSLKNYPLDSEPPILNGFSYNEKFYVALHELGHVYFFRSEKNTHDFQTFEKTVSTKSADGKISWLEEPPTIYPLSRKVNQLAESAAEAFALFVVSPDILKACYPLHYNFMRKLFDREYTETPNSIITRINCKQ
;
A
#
# COMPACT_ATOMS: atom_id res chain seq x y z
N MET A 1 -55.21 -30.01 41.87
CA MET A 1 -54.68 -28.63 41.83
C MET A 1 -53.27 -28.61 41.28
N LYS A 2 -53.00 -27.67 40.36
CA LYS A 2 -51.71 -27.16 39.87
C LYS A 2 -50.80 -28.12 39.08
N ARG A 3 -50.95 -28.10 37.74
CA ARG A 3 -49.82 -28.31 36.80
C ARG A 3 -49.64 -27.09 35.91
N LYS A 4 -48.49 -26.44 36.13
CA LYS A 4 -47.59 -25.78 35.17
C LYS A 4 -48.14 -24.60 34.34
N LEU A 5 -47.93 -23.39 34.88
CA LEU A 5 -47.33 -22.31 34.08
C LEU A 5 -46.03 -22.85 33.47
N TYR A 6 -45.77 -22.57 32.19
CA TYR A 6 -44.47 -22.24 31.57
C TYR A 6 -44.69 -22.26 30.05
N ARG A 7 -45.38 -21.25 29.53
CA ARG A 7 -45.47 -20.99 28.09
C ARG A 7 -45.19 -19.52 27.78
N PHE A 8 -44.11 -18.96 28.33
CA PHE A 8 -43.64 -17.62 27.94
C PHE A 8 -42.11 -17.47 27.92
N ALA A 9 -41.33 -18.54 28.11
CA ALA A 9 -39.86 -18.46 28.09
C ALA A 9 -39.22 -18.83 26.74
N ALA A 10 -40.02 -19.29 25.76
CA ALA A 10 -39.48 -19.74 24.47
C ALA A 10 -39.45 -18.64 23.40
N LEU A 11 -40.27 -17.59 23.51
CA LEU A 11 -40.38 -16.57 22.47
C LEU A 11 -39.38 -15.42 22.64
N THR A 12 -39.01 -15.08 23.88
CA THR A 12 -38.00 -14.04 24.17
C THR A 12 -36.58 -14.50 23.85
N THR A 13 -36.26 -15.77 24.05
CA THR A 13 -34.92 -16.33 23.79
C THR A 13 -34.60 -16.40 22.29
N VAL A 14 -35.62 -16.60 21.44
CA VAL A 14 -35.46 -16.64 19.97
C VAL A 14 -35.23 -15.25 19.40
N ILE A 15 -35.86 -14.21 19.96
CA ILE A 15 -35.66 -12.82 19.52
C ILE A 15 -34.28 -12.30 19.96
N VAL A 16 -33.82 -12.65 21.18
CA VAL A 16 -32.47 -12.26 21.63
C VAL A 16 -31.38 -12.95 20.80
N LEU A 17 -31.52 -14.24 20.48
CA LEU A 17 -30.57 -14.91 19.56
C LEU A 17 -30.62 -14.32 18.14
N LEU A 18 -31.79 -14.04 17.56
CA LEU A 18 -31.84 -13.43 16.23
C LEU A 18 -31.24 -12.02 16.22
N THR A 19 -31.47 -11.21 17.26
CA THR A 19 -30.89 -9.85 17.33
C THR A 19 -29.38 -9.84 17.57
N THR A 20 -28.82 -10.84 18.26
CA THR A 20 -27.35 -10.94 18.40
C THR A 20 -26.69 -11.45 17.13
N PHE A 21 -27.30 -12.41 16.41
CA PHE A 21 -26.78 -12.88 15.12
C PHE A 21 -26.88 -11.81 14.02
N ILE A 22 -27.98 -11.07 13.94
CA ILE A 22 -28.13 -9.96 12.98
C ILE A 22 -27.19 -8.79 13.32
N ASN A 23 -26.86 -8.58 14.61
CA ASN A 23 -25.86 -7.57 14.98
C ASN A 23 -24.43 -8.03 14.70
N THR A 24 -24.04 -9.29 14.90
CA THR A 24 -22.66 -9.70 14.58
C THR A 24 -22.39 -9.77 13.09
N ASP A 25 -23.38 -10.17 12.27
CA ASP A 25 -23.21 -10.23 10.81
C ASP A 25 -23.32 -8.85 10.14
N SER A 26 -24.13 -7.92 10.69
CA SER A 26 -24.15 -6.53 10.22
C SER A 26 -22.96 -5.70 10.72
N ILE A 27 -22.46 -5.99 11.93
CA ILE A 27 -21.19 -5.43 12.41
C ILE A 27 -20.04 -5.94 11.57
N ASN A 28 -20.11 -7.15 10.98
CA ASN A 28 -19.09 -7.76 10.11
C ASN A 28 -19.31 -7.57 8.60
N ALA A 29 -19.90 -6.46 8.13
CA ALA A 29 -19.83 -6.13 6.70
C ALA A 29 -18.37 -6.28 6.22
N HIS A 30 -18.10 -7.36 5.48
CA HIS A 30 -16.75 -7.80 5.14
C HIS A 30 -16.14 -6.71 4.26
N ILE A 31 -15.05 -6.09 4.72
CA ILE A 31 -14.32 -5.14 3.88
C ILE A 31 -13.58 -5.99 2.86
N ASN A 32 -14.11 -6.02 1.65
CA ASN A 32 -13.59 -6.80 0.55
C ASN A 32 -13.16 -5.86 -0.56
N SER A 33 -12.09 -6.25 -1.25
CA SER A 33 -11.77 -5.68 -2.56
C SER A 33 -12.83 -6.11 -3.58
N LYS A 34 -13.06 -5.30 -4.61
CA LYS A 34 -13.87 -5.68 -5.77
C LYS A 34 -13.22 -6.80 -6.61
N TYR A 35 -11.92 -7.04 -6.43
CA TYR A 35 -11.19 -8.09 -7.13
C TYR A 35 -11.22 -9.39 -6.32
N PRO A 36 -11.76 -10.50 -6.86
CA PRO A 36 -11.90 -11.75 -6.12
C PRO A 36 -10.57 -12.44 -5.79
N TRP A 37 -9.46 -11.99 -6.40
CA TRP A 37 -8.11 -12.48 -6.16
C TRP A 37 -7.34 -11.64 -5.13
N VAL A 38 -7.97 -10.60 -4.57
CA VAL A 38 -7.41 -9.82 -3.46
C VAL A 38 -8.04 -10.34 -2.15
N HIS A 39 -7.19 -10.81 -1.23
CA HIS A 39 -7.60 -11.41 0.02
C HIS A 39 -7.31 -10.45 1.18
N VAL A 40 -8.36 -9.87 1.75
CA VAL A 40 -8.26 -8.86 2.81
C VAL A 40 -8.37 -9.52 4.18
N THR A 41 -7.37 -9.29 5.03
CA THR A 41 -7.37 -9.64 6.45
C THR A 41 -7.36 -8.36 7.28
N ILE A 42 -8.24 -8.27 8.27
CA ILE A 42 -8.37 -7.12 9.16
C ILE A 42 -8.03 -7.55 10.57
N GLN A 43 -7.06 -6.89 11.21
CA GLN A 43 -6.74 -7.15 12.61
C GLN A 43 -7.77 -6.46 13.53
N LYS A 44 -8.02 -7.04 14.72
CA LYS A 44 -9.14 -6.69 15.61
C LYS A 44 -9.20 -5.23 16.09
N GLU A 45 -8.15 -4.44 15.86
CA GLU A 45 -7.97 -3.10 16.43
C GLU A 45 -8.13 -1.97 15.38
N THR A 46 -8.55 -2.27 14.15
CA THR A 46 -8.67 -1.27 13.07
C THR A 46 -9.99 -0.49 13.10
N ASN A 47 -9.98 0.72 12.53
CA ASN A 47 -11.18 1.53 12.34
C ASN A 47 -11.84 1.13 11.01
N ARG A 48 -13.07 0.60 11.06
CA ARG A 48 -13.77 0.10 9.87
C ARG A 48 -13.96 1.12 8.75
N THR A 49 -14.11 2.40 9.05
CA THR A 49 -14.23 3.44 8.02
C THR A 49 -12.88 3.65 7.34
N GLU A 50 -11.81 3.78 8.11
CA GLU A 50 -10.44 3.90 7.59
C GLU A 50 -10.05 2.66 6.76
N SER A 51 -10.34 1.47 7.26
CA SER A 51 -10.14 0.20 6.55
C SER A 51 -10.85 0.17 5.19
N LYS A 52 -12.09 0.69 5.11
CA LYS A 52 -12.84 0.77 3.84
C LYS A 52 -12.18 1.72 2.86
N ASP A 53 -11.72 2.88 3.33
CA ASP A 53 -11.04 3.85 2.48
C ASP A 53 -9.71 3.30 1.95
N TRP A 54 -8.96 2.55 2.76
CA TRP A 54 -7.74 1.88 2.32
C TRP A 54 -8.00 0.86 1.21
N ILE A 55 -9.01 -0.01 1.37
CA ILE A 55 -9.35 -0.98 0.34
C ILE A 55 -9.89 -0.29 -0.92
N LYS A 56 -10.68 0.78 -0.77
CA LYS A 56 -11.16 1.55 -1.91
C LYS A 56 -10.01 2.23 -2.66
N ALA A 57 -9.06 2.83 -1.96
CA ALA A 57 -7.87 3.44 -2.55
C ALA A 57 -6.97 2.40 -3.25
N LEU A 58 -6.83 1.19 -2.68
CA LEU A 58 -6.15 0.07 -3.33
C LEU A 58 -6.86 -0.36 -4.63
N ASP A 59 -8.18 -0.52 -4.60
CA ASP A 59 -8.96 -0.90 -5.78
C ASP A 59 -8.84 0.14 -6.89
N GLU A 60 -8.86 1.43 -6.54
CA GLU A 60 -8.65 2.53 -7.48
C GLU A 60 -7.21 2.56 -8.02
N ALA A 61 -6.22 2.26 -7.19
CA ALA A 61 -4.82 2.13 -7.63
C ALA A 61 -4.70 1.01 -8.68
N LEU A 62 -5.32 -0.15 -8.43
CA LEU A 62 -5.34 -1.27 -9.38
C LEU A 62 -6.06 -0.93 -10.69
N ASP A 63 -7.17 -0.19 -10.65
CA ASP A 63 -7.85 0.32 -11.87
C ASP A 63 -6.97 1.27 -12.69
N THR A 64 -6.14 2.04 -11.98
CA THR A 64 -5.25 3.03 -12.57
C THR A 64 -4.01 2.40 -13.18
N LEU A 65 -3.72 1.12 -12.96
CA LEU A 65 -2.57 0.46 -13.56
C LEU A 65 -2.90 -0.19 -14.92
N PRO A 66 -1.95 -0.24 -15.86
CA PRO A 66 -2.08 -1.02 -17.09
C PRO A 66 -2.31 -2.50 -16.82
N SER A 67 -3.00 -3.18 -17.75
CA SER A 67 -3.40 -4.58 -17.56
C SER A 67 -2.22 -5.55 -17.40
N HIS A 68 -1.09 -5.28 -18.07
CA HIS A 68 0.12 -6.11 -17.92
C HIS A 68 0.74 -5.98 -16.53
N ILE A 69 0.72 -4.79 -15.95
CA ILE A 69 1.20 -4.54 -14.58
C ILE A 69 0.28 -5.24 -13.56
N VAL A 70 -1.04 -5.08 -13.69
CA VAL A 70 -2.02 -5.75 -12.82
C VAL A 70 -1.88 -7.28 -12.91
N THR A 71 -1.64 -7.81 -14.11
CA THR A 71 -1.42 -9.25 -14.30
C THR A 71 -0.18 -9.74 -13.56
N SER A 72 0.91 -8.97 -13.59
CA SER A 72 2.13 -9.26 -12.80
C SER A 72 1.87 -9.22 -11.29
N ILE A 73 1.09 -8.24 -10.82
CA ILE A 73 0.75 -8.06 -9.40
C ILE A 73 -0.12 -9.21 -8.88
N LYS A 74 -1.15 -9.63 -9.64
CA LYS A 74 -2.13 -10.64 -9.20
C LYS A 74 -1.49 -11.94 -8.72
N SER A 75 -0.39 -12.37 -9.36
CA SER A 75 0.26 -13.67 -9.13
C SER A 75 -0.69 -14.88 -9.29
N LYS A 76 -0.16 -16.10 -9.11
CA LYS A 76 -0.98 -17.33 -9.14
C LYS A 76 -1.87 -17.47 -7.90
N ASN A 77 -1.45 -16.93 -6.76
CA ASN A 77 -2.09 -17.13 -5.45
C ASN A 77 -2.94 -15.91 -5.02
N GLY A 78 -3.13 -14.92 -5.90
CA GLY A 78 -3.79 -13.68 -5.52
C GLY A 78 -2.87 -12.70 -4.80
N LEU A 79 -3.43 -11.62 -4.25
CA LEU A 79 -2.73 -10.60 -3.48
C LEU A 79 -3.32 -10.57 -2.07
N ASN A 80 -2.47 -10.83 -1.07
CA ASN A 80 -2.88 -10.73 0.33
C ASN A 80 -2.74 -9.28 0.79
N ILE A 81 -3.75 -8.76 1.47
CA ILE A 81 -3.75 -7.43 2.08
C ILE A 81 -4.05 -7.59 3.57
N THR A 82 -3.22 -7.02 4.43
CA THR A 82 -3.46 -6.99 5.87
C THR A 82 -3.61 -5.55 6.34
N LEU A 83 -4.75 -5.24 6.95
CA LEU A 83 -4.99 -3.97 7.62
C LEU A 83 -4.70 -4.13 9.11
N THR A 84 -3.83 -3.26 9.64
CA THR A 84 -3.37 -3.33 11.02
C THR A 84 -3.33 -1.93 11.66
N VAL A 85 -3.28 -1.91 12.98
CA VAL A 85 -3.00 -0.73 13.79
C VAL A 85 -1.79 -1.05 14.64
N GLU A 86 -0.62 -0.55 14.21
CA GLU A 86 0.62 -0.77 14.93
C GLU A 86 1.15 0.56 15.45
N SER A 87 0.63 0.96 16.62
CA SER A 87 0.89 2.25 17.26
C SER A 87 2.33 2.44 17.79
N ASN A 88 3.21 1.45 17.59
CA ASN A 88 4.64 1.56 17.91
C ASN A 88 5.52 1.48 16.65
N GLU A 89 4.93 1.25 15.48
CA GLU A 89 5.64 1.14 14.20
C GLU A 89 5.51 2.43 13.38
N LYS A 90 6.51 2.65 12.51
CA LYS A 90 6.73 3.92 11.78
C LYS A 90 6.27 3.89 10.33
N TRP A 91 5.95 2.70 9.81
CA TRP A 91 5.58 2.49 8.42
C TRP A 91 4.08 2.64 8.23
N SER A 92 3.68 3.13 7.06
CA SER A 92 2.29 3.38 6.67
C SER A 92 1.77 2.29 5.72
N GLY A 93 2.67 1.80 4.87
CA GLY A 93 2.53 0.57 4.13
C GLY A 93 3.80 -0.27 4.29
N GLN A 94 3.68 -1.57 4.11
CA GLN A 94 4.82 -2.46 4.00
C GLN A 94 4.46 -3.65 3.10
N ALA A 95 5.10 -3.73 1.94
CA ALA A 95 5.03 -4.90 1.07
C ALA A 95 6.14 -5.90 1.41
N TYR A 96 5.76 -7.16 1.51
CA TYR A 96 6.71 -8.25 1.54
C TYR A 96 6.50 -9.09 0.28
N PRO A 97 7.42 -9.06 -0.68
CA PRO A 97 7.16 -9.60 -2.02
C PRO A 97 7.22 -11.13 -2.14
N ASP A 98 7.40 -11.87 -1.03
CA ASP A 98 7.38 -13.32 -1.07
C ASP A 98 5.97 -13.88 -1.30
N LEU A 99 5.86 -15.15 -1.70
CA LEU A 99 4.58 -15.76 -2.11
C LEU A 99 3.54 -15.85 -0.98
N THR A 100 3.93 -15.56 0.27
CA THR A 100 3.11 -15.75 1.46
C THR A 100 2.70 -14.44 2.11
N THR A 101 3.58 -13.44 2.07
CA THR A 101 3.37 -12.15 2.70
C THR A 101 2.89 -11.13 1.66
N GLY A 102 1.99 -10.26 2.09
CA GLY A 102 1.21 -9.40 1.22
C GLY A 102 1.64 -7.95 1.33
N ILE A 103 0.68 -7.05 1.10
CA ILE A 103 0.81 -5.65 1.52
C ILE A 103 0.17 -5.51 2.89
N TYR A 104 0.88 -4.86 3.81
CA TYR A 104 0.36 -4.43 5.09
C TYR A 104 0.10 -2.93 5.02
N PHE A 105 -1.07 -2.48 5.46
CA PHE A 105 -1.37 -1.07 5.66
C PHE A 105 -1.57 -0.81 7.15
N ASN A 106 -0.75 0.10 7.69
CA ASN A 106 -0.88 0.55 9.07
C ASN A 106 -1.76 1.80 9.10
N GLU A 107 -2.92 1.69 9.72
CA GLU A 107 -3.92 2.77 9.74
C GLU A 107 -3.54 3.91 10.71
N GLN A 108 -2.64 3.66 11.66
CA GLN A 108 -2.21 4.62 12.68
C GLN A 108 -0.70 4.54 12.93
N PRO A 109 0.13 4.96 11.96
CA PRO A 109 1.57 5.02 12.17
C PRO A 109 1.91 6.00 13.30
N SER A 110 2.93 5.65 14.09
CA SER A 110 3.30 6.39 15.29
C SER A 110 4.66 7.05 15.18
N LEU A 111 4.79 8.25 15.76
CA LEU A 111 6.09 8.92 15.94
C LEU A 111 6.88 8.41 17.13
N LYS A 112 6.37 7.45 17.90
CA LYS A 112 7.08 6.96 19.07
C LYS A 112 8.45 6.42 18.64
N ASN A 113 9.52 7.10 19.07
CA ASN A 113 10.93 6.88 18.67
C ASN A 113 11.32 7.34 17.25
N TYR A 114 10.61 8.27 16.61
CA TYR A 114 11.03 8.85 15.34
C TYR A 114 12.26 9.76 15.53
N PRO A 115 13.31 9.65 14.69
CA PRO A 115 14.45 10.57 14.79
C PRO A 115 13.98 12.02 14.58
N LEU A 116 14.46 12.94 15.41
CA LEU A 116 14.08 14.36 15.35
C LEU A 116 14.52 15.04 14.04
N ASP A 117 15.53 14.50 13.37
CA ASP A 117 16.12 15.04 12.15
C ASP A 117 15.53 14.43 10.86
N SER A 118 14.47 13.64 10.97
CA SER A 118 13.75 13.06 9.84
C SER A 118 12.39 13.71 9.63
N GLU A 119 11.93 13.85 8.38
CA GLU A 119 10.55 14.27 8.12
C GLU A 119 9.58 13.22 8.68
N PRO A 120 8.64 13.60 9.57
CA PRO A 120 7.73 12.63 10.17
C PRO A 120 6.88 11.93 9.11
N PRO A 121 6.59 10.62 9.25
CA PRO A 121 5.55 9.98 8.43
C PRO A 121 4.24 10.77 8.56
N ILE A 122 3.36 10.66 7.56
CA ILE A 122 2.04 11.28 7.63
C ILE A 122 1.33 10.74 8.88
N LEU A 123 1.05 11.63 9.83
CA LEU A 123 0.49 11.26 11.13
C LEU A 123 -1.03 11.34 11.08
N ASN A 124 -1.67 10.30 11.59
CA ASN A 124 -3.09 10.26 11.94
C ASN A 124 -4.02 10.78 10.84
N GLY A 125 -4.56 9.85 10.06
CA GLY A 125 -5.55 10.15 9.03
C GLY A 125 -4.88 10.53 7.72
N PHE A 126 -4.45 9.51 6.97
CA PHE A 126 -4.16 9.67 5.55
C PHE A 126 -5.41 10.23 4.90
N SER A 127 -5.27 11.36 4.21
CA SER A 127 -6.26 11.75 3.22
C SER A 127 -6.42 10.64 2.20
N TYR A 128 -7.57 10.59 1.53
CA TYR A 128 -7.83 9.54 0.55
C TYR A 128 -6.76 9.47 -0.55
N ASN A 129 -6.26 10.63 -1.01
CA ASN A 129 -5.23 10.69 -2.06
C ASN A 129 -3.87 10.18 -1.54
N GLU A 130 -3.57 10.36 -0.26
CA GLU A 130 -2.36 9.79 0.34
C GLU A 130 -2.49 8.28 0.52
N LYS A 131 -3.68 7.75 0.86
CA LYS A 131 -3.94 6.30 0.84
C LYS A 131 -3.74 5.71 -0.56
N PHE A 132 -4.24 6.39 -1.58
CA PHE A 132 -4.07 6.02 -2.99
C PHE A 132 -2.59 5.99 -3.39
N TYR A 133 -1.82 7.00 -2.99
CA TYR A 133 -0.39 7.03 -3.21
C TYR A 133 0.35 5.87 -2.54
N VAL A 134 0.09 5.64 -1.24
CA VAL A 134 0.72 4.55 -0.49
C VAL A 134 0.35 3.21 -1.13
N ALA A 135 -0.90 3.02 -1.54
CA ALA A 135 -1.29 1.81 -2.25
C ALA A 135 -0.51 1.61 -3.56
N LEU A 136 -0.31 2.67 -4.37
CA LEU A 136 0.52 2.60 -5.58
C LEU A 136 1.99 2.26 -5.25
N HIS A 137 2.55 2.87 -4.21
CA HIS A 137 3.91 2.61 -3.76
C HIS A 137 4.08 1.13 -3.39
N GLU A 138 3.21 0.58 -2.55
CA GLU A 138 3.28 -0.83 -2.15
C GLU A 138 3.03 -1.79 -3.32
N LEU A 139 2.12 -1.44 -4.24
CA LEU A 139 1.94 -2.19 -5.48
C LEU A 139 3.19 -2.16 -6.37
N GLY A 140 3.98 -1.08 -6.33
CA GLY A 140 5.29 -0.99 -6.98
C GLY A 140 6.28 -2.02 -6.43
N HIS A 141 6.38 -2.17 -5.11
CA HIS A 141 7.17 -3.23 -4.48
C HIS A 141 6.72 -4.62 -4.93
N VAL A 142 5.40 -4.87 -4.88
CA VAL A 142 4.83 -6.14 -5.35
C VAL A 142 5.12 -6.38 -6.83
N TYR A 143 5.06 -5.35 -7.67
CA TYR A 143 5.43 -5.47 -9.08
C TYR A 143 6.89 -5.90 -9.20
N PHE A 144 7.85 -5.10 -8.71
CA PHE A 144 9.27 -5.34 -8.98
C PHE A 144 9.83 -6.63 -8.39
N PHE A 145 9.31 -7.10 -7.25
CA PHE A 145 9.98 -8.14 -6.47
C PHE A 145 9.24 -9.49 -6.41
N ARG A 146 8.02 -9.60 -6.96
CA ARG A 146 7.21 -10.83 -6.83
C ARG A 146 7.50 -11.92 -7.86
N SER A 147 8.15 -11.61 -8.99
CA SER A 147 8.42 -12.62 -10.04
C SER A 147 9.80 -12.47 -10.69
N GLU A 148 10.31 -13.55 -11.28
CA GLU A 148 11.59 -13.56 -12.01
C GLU A 148 11.60 -12.58 -13.18
N LYS A 149 10.48 -12.44 -13.90
CA LYS A 149 10.35 -11.45 -14.98
C LYS A 149 10.48 -10.03 -14.45
N ASN A 150 9.85 -9.72 -13.32
CA ASN A 150 9.91 -8.38 -12.74
C ASN A 150 11.25 -8.10 -12.05
N THR A 151 11.98 -9.16 -11.67
CA THR A 151 13.38 -9.06 -11.23
C THR A 151 14.27 -8.52 -12.36
N HIS A 152 13.97 -8.83 -13.62
CA HIS A 152 14.67 -8.23 -14.76
C HIS A 152 14.37 -6.74 -14.93
N ASP A 153 13.11 -6.34 -14.77
CA ASP A 153 12.73 -4.93 -14.79
C ASP A 153 13.43 -4.17 -13.65
N PHE A 154 13.48 -4.74 -12.45
CA PHE A 154 14.21 -4.16 -11.33
C PHE A 154 15.72 -4.06 -11.58
N GLN A 155 16.35 -5.09 -12.15
CA GLN A 155 17.77 -5.02 -12.54
C GLN A 155 18.04 -3.96 -13.61
N THR A 156 17.09 -3.76 -14.53
CA THR A 156 17.17 -2.72 -15.55
C THR A 156 17.01 -1.33 -14.93
N PHE A 157 16.08 -1.20 -13.97
CA PHE A 157 15.91 0.00 -13.16
C PHE A 157 17.19 0.34 -12.40
N GLU A 158 17.76 -0.62 -11.65
CA GLU A 158 19.01 -0.46 -10.88
C GLU A 158 20.14 0.10 -11.77
N LYS A 159 20.32 -0.48 -12.96
CA LYS A 159 21.33 -0.03 -13.93
C LYS A 159 21.02 1.34 -14.56
N THR A 160 19.76 1.75 -14.57
CA THR A 160 19.33 3.03 -15.12
C THR A 160 19.65 4.17 -14.16
N VAL A 161 19.41 3.98 -12.86
CA VAL A 161 19.50 5.06 -11.86
C VAL A 161 20.77 5.00 -11.01
N SER A 162 21.55 3.92 -11.13
CA SER A 162 22.75 3.73 -10.33
C SER A 162 23.85 2.95 -11.04
N THR A 163 25.05 3.01 -10.47
CA THR A 163 26.19 2.17 -10.83
C THR A 163 26.66 1.39 -9.62
N LYS A 164 27.21 0.19 -9.86
CA LYS A 164 27.76 -0.68 -8.82
C LYS A 164 29.23 -0.92 -9.09
N SER A 165 30.10 -0.55 -8.14
CA SER A 165 31.53 -0.84 -8.24
C SER A 165 31.84 -2.31 -7.94
N ALA A 166 33.06 -2.73 -8.25
CA ALA A 166 33.50 -4.12 -8.07
C ALA A 166 33.44 -4.61 -6.61
N ASP A 167 33.52 -3.70 -5.64
CA ASP A 167 33.36 -3.96 -4.20
C ASP A 167 31.88 -3.95 -3.73
N GLY A 168 30.93 -3.78 -4.66
CA GLY A 168 29.49 -3.82 -4.38
C GLY A 168 28.89 -2.50 -3.90
N LYS A 169 29.65 -1.39 -3.84
CA LYS A 169 29.12 -0.08 -3.47
C LYS A 169 28.25 0.50 -4.59
N ILE A 170 27.06 0.95 -4.22
CA ILE A 170 26.11 1.63 -5.12
C ILE A 170 26.40 3.12 -5.12
N SER A 171 26.47 3.72 -6.31
CA SER A 171 26.54 5.17 -6.53
C SER A 171 25.38 5.59 -7.41
N TRP A 172 24.60 6.59 -6.96
CA TRP A 172 23.45 7.10 -7.69
C TRP A 172 23.89 7.92 -8.89
N LEU A 173 23.32 7.60 -10.06
CA LEU A 173 23.36 8.47 -11.23
C LEU A 173 22.29 9.56 -11.12
N GLU A 174 21.19 9.22 -10.47
CA GLU A 174 20.11 10.11 -10.08
C GLU A 174 19.66 9.68 -8.69
N GLU A 175 19.65 10.60 -7.73
CA GLU A 175 19.23 10.29 -6.36
C GLU A 175 17.75 9.86 -6.34
N PRO A 176 17.37 8.95 -5.43
CA PRO A 176 16.00 8.48 -5.35
C PRO A 176 15.03 9.65 -5.12
N PRO A 177 13.84 9.65 -5.75
CA PRO A 177 12.75 10.45 -5.25
C PRO A 177 12.40 9.87 -3.87
N THR A 178 12.54 10.65 -2.80
CA THR A 178 12.24 10.17 -1.45
C THR A 178 11.30 11.12 -0.74
N ILE A 179 10.21 10.60 -0.21
CA ILE A 179 9.39 11.25 0.83
C ILE A 179 9.73 10.76 2.24
N TYR A 180 10.47 9.64 2.34
CA TYR A 180 10.93 9.08 3.60
C TYR A 180 12.45 9.13 3.70
N PRO A 181 13.02 9.58 4.82
CA PRO A 181 14.46 9.49 5.05
C PRO A 181 14.85 8.02 5.29
N LEU A 182 15.32 7.36 4.23
CA LEU A 182 15.69 5.94 4.28
C LEU A 182 17.09 5.75 4.86
N SER A 183 17.15 5.21 6.08
CA SER A 183 18.41 5.02 6.83
C SER A 183 19.31 3.88 6.32
N ARG A 184 18.89 3.05 5.35
CA ARG A 184 19.68 1.89 4.84
C ARG A 184 19.73 1.83 3.31
N LYS A 185 20.94 1.86 2.73
CA LYS A 185 21.22 1.93 1.28
C LYS A 185 20.67 0.80 0.40
N VAL A 186 20.56 -0.43 0.93
CA VAL A 186 20.01 -1.56 0.14
C VAL A 186 18.48 -1.46 0.04
N ASN A 187 17.83 -0.95 1.07
CA ASN A 187 16.40 -0.63 1.00
C ASN A 187 16.16 0.54 0.03
N GLN A 188 17.12 1.47 -0.12
CA GLN A 188 16.94 2.65 -0.97
C GLN A 188 16.62 2.34 -2.43
N LEU A 189 17.20 1.30 -3.07
CA LEU A 189 16.87 0.99 -4.47
C LEU A 189 15.44 0.47 -4.66
N ALA A 190 14.98 -0.39 -3.76
CA ALA A 190 13.61 -0.91 -3.79
C ALA A 190 12.59 0.21 -3.58
N GLU A 191 12.83 1.05 -2.57
CA GLU A 191 12.00 2.21 -2.28
C GLU A 191 12.04 3.24 -3.41
N SER A 192 13.21 3.46 -4.04
CA SER A 192 13.35 4.32 -5.22
C SER A 192 12.48 3.86 -6.39
N ALA A 193 12.42 2.55 -6.62
CA ALA A 193 11.61 1.96 -7.66
C ALA A 193 10.11 2.09 -7.36
N ALA A 194 9.70 1.79 -6.12
CA ALA A 194 8.33 1.93 -5.65
C ALA A 194 7.85 3.39 -5.66
N GLU A 195 8.71 4.32 -5.25
CA GLU A 195 8.39 5.75 -5.24
C GLU A 195 8.23 6.28 -6.66
N ALA A 196 9.17 5.98 -7.56
CA ALA A 196 9.04 6.39 -8.95
C ALA A 196 7.82 5.77 -9.63
N PHE A 197 7.43 4.55 -9.25
CA PHE A 197 6.22 3.90 -9.73
C PHE A 197 4.96 4.67 -9.31
N ALA A 198 4.87 5.07 -8.04
CA ALA A 198 3.75 5.87 -7.53
C ALA A 198 3.72 7.27 -8.14
N LEU A 199 4.86 7.96 -8.18
CA LEU A 199 4.98 9.32 -8.72
C LEU A 199 4.67 9.38 -10.22
N PHE A 200 5.06 8.37 -10.99
CA PHE A 200 4.72 8.34 -12.41
C PHE A 200 3.20 8.36 -12.64
N VAL A 201 2.43 7.79 -11.72
CA VAL A 201 0.97 7.80 -11.77
C VAL A 201 0.39 9.10 -11.22
N VAL A 202 0.86 9.58 -10.05
CA VAL A 202 0.24 10.73 -9.38
C VAL A 202 0.75 12.10 -9.80
N SER A 203 2.01 12.20 -10.20
CA SER A 203 2.66 13.46 -10.61
C SER A 203 3.84 13.16 -11.56
N PRO A 204 3.55 12.70 -12.79
CA PRO A 204 4.59 12.40 -13.77
C PRO A 204 5.40 13.65 -14.14
N ASP A 205 4.84 14.85 -14.04
CA ASP A 205 5.53 16.10 -14.34
C ASP A 205 6.69 16.37 -13.36
N ILE A 206 6.51 16.09 -12.07
CA ILE A 206 7.58 16.22 -11.08
C ILE A 206 8.64 15.16 -11.30
N LEU A 207 8.23 13.92 -11.56
CA LEU A 207 9.19 12.87 -11.88
C LEU A 207 10.01 13.25 -13.13
N LYS A 208 9.36 13.80 -14.15
CA LYS A 208 9.99 14.24 -15.39
C LYS A 208 10.97 15.40 -15.20
N ALA A 209 10.59 16.40 -14.41
CA ALA A 209 11.39 17.59 -14.18
C ALA A 209 12.58 17.33 -13.25
N CYS A 210 12.38 16.53 -12.20
CA CYS A 210 13.33 16.40 -11.09
C CYS A 210 14.12 15.08 -11.14
N TYR A 211 13.56 14.03 -11.75
CA TYR A 211 14.13 12.68 -11.79
C TYR A 211 13.99 12.04 -13.20
N PRO A 212 14.57 12.66 -14.24
CA PRO A 212 14.39 12.22 -15.63
C PRO A 212 14.82 10.78 -15.90
N LEU A 213 15.80 10.21 -15.20
CA LEU A 213 16.17 8.79 -15.38
C LEU A 213 15.05 7.87 -14.89
N HIS A 214 14.49 8.15 -13.70
CA HIS A 214 13.34 7.43 -13.16
C HIS A 214 12.12 7.57 -14.07
N TYR A 215 11.80 8.80 -14.52
CA TYR A 215 10.68 9.06 -15.43
C TYR A 215 10.82 8.27 -16.73
N ASN A 216 12.00 8.31 -17.38
CA ASN A 216 12.21 7.63 -18.66
C ASN A 216 12.10 6.11 -18.53
N PHE A 217 12.50 5.54 -17.40
CA PHE A 217 12.28 4.14 -17.11
C PHE A 217 10.78 3.83 -16.99
N MET A 218 10.07 4.57 -16.14
CA MET A 218 8.63 4.37 -15.91
C MET A 218 7.82 4.58 -17.19
N ARG A 219 8.19 5.56 -18.03
CA ARG A 219 7.52 5.79 -19.32
C ARG A 219 7.62 4.60 -20.27
N LYS A 220 8.69 3.79 -20.19
CA LYS A 220 8.83 2.55 -20.97
C LYS A 220 8.04 1.40 -20.37
N LEU A 221 7.94 1.38 -19.04
CA LEU A 221 7.24 0.35 -18.28
C LEU A 221 5.71 0.47 -18.43
N PHE A 222 5.21 1.70 -18.36
CA PHE A 222 3.80 2.03 -18.51
C PHE A 222 3.49 2.32 -19.98
N ASP A 223 2.38 1.79 -20.49
CA ASP A 223 1.92 2.02 -21.87
C ASP A 223 1.19 3.37 -22.05
N ARG A 224 0.95 4.08 -20.96
CA ARG A 224 0.32 5.41 -20.91
C ARG A 224 1.09 6.38 -20.01
N GLU A 225 0.82 7.66 -20.20
CA GLU A 225 1.21 8.73 -19.29
C GLU A 225 -0.03 9.24 -18.55
N TYR A 226 0.17 9.68 -17.31
CA TYR A 226 -0.91 10.12 -16.43
C TYR A 226 -0.97 11.64 -16.36
N THR A 227 -2.09 12.15 -15.88
CA THR A 227 -2.23 13.55 -15.50
C THR A 227 -2.03 13.69 -14.01
N GLU A 228 -1.37 14.78 -13.60
CA GLU A 228 -1.14 15.06 -12.19
C GLU A 228 -2.46 15.04 -11.40
N THR A 229 -2.42 14.35 -10.26
CA THR A 229 -3.53 14.23 -9.32
C THR A 229 -3.14 14.95 -8.03
N PRO A 230 -3.98 15.86 -7.50
CA PRO A 230 -3.64 16.61 -6.29
C PRO A 230 -3.28 15.68 -5.13
N ASN A 231 -2.07 15.81 -4.59
CA ASN A 231 -1.62 14.99 -3.48
C ASN A 231 -0.66 15.80 -2.59
N SER A 232 -0.94 15.87 -1.29
CA SER A 232 -0.07 16.57 -0.33
C SER A 232 1.32 15.93 -0.21
N ILE A 233 1.47 14.66 -0.58
CA ILE A 233 2.77 13.98 -0.59
C ILE A 233 3.74 14.64 -1.59
N ILE A 234 3.22 15.20 -2.67
CA ILE A 234 4.02 15.85 -3.71
C ILE A 234 4.90 16.97 -3.12
N THR A 235 4.40 17.73 -2.14
CA THR A 235 5.16 18.84 -1.56
C THR A 235 6.34 18.39 -0.69
N ARG A 236 6.44 17.10 -0.40
CA ARG A 236 7.53 16.49 0.39
C ARG A 236 8.62 15.89 -0.49
N ILE A 237 8.42 15.86 -1.80
CA ILE A 237 9.43 15.37 -2.74
C ILE A 237 10.56 16.39 -2.84
N ASN A 238 11.78 15.94 -2.58
CA ASN A 238 12.98 16.77 -2.67
C ASN A 238 13.43 16.99 -4.12
N CYS A 239 12.71 17.84 -4.84
CA CYS A 239 13.15 18.34 -6.14
C CYS A 239 14.19 19.44 -5.95
N LYS A 240 15.47 19.09 -6.06
CA LYS A 240 16.54 20.10 -6.16
C LYS A 240 16.45 20.76 -7.52
N GLN A 241 15.92 21.98 -7.57
CA GLN A 241 16.03 22.87 -8.73
C GLN A 241 17.46 23.38 -8.90
#